data_AF-A0A8H7ZIF0-F1
#
_entry.id   AF-A0A8H7ZIF0-F1
#
_cell.length_a   1.000
_cell.length_b   1.000
_cell.length_c   1.000
_cell.angle_alpha   90.00
_cell.angle_beta   90.00
_cell.angle_gamma   90.00
#
_symmetry.space_group_name_H-M   'P 1'
#
loop_
_entity.id
_entity.type
_entity.pdbx_description
1 polymer ?
#
loop_
_entity_poly.entity_id
_entity_poly.type
_entity_poly.pdbx_seq_one_letter_code
_entity_poly.pdbx_strand_id
1 'polypeptide(L)'
;MSNILSVFNPPPPRDLPEKEYIYCLPCTAIQSAIGLGLGTVLSSPNQFKDPTTGKIDLVKNPLWWQRSVRGAGIILIAIGAYRAGEVVQAVMQKKF
;
A
#
# COMPACT_ATOMS: atom_id res chain seq x y z
N MET A 1 -6.41 27.42 -8.52
CA MET A 1 -7.28 27.68 -7.36
C MET A 1 -8.00 26.39 -7.02
N SER A 2 -7.91 25.92 -5.78
CA SER A 2 -8.55 24.67 -5.36
C SER A 2 -10.02 24.94 -5.03
N ASN A 3 -10.93 24.07 -5.50
CA ASN A 3 -12.37 24.21 -5.27
C ASN A 3 -12.90 22.92 -4.61
N ILE A 4 -13.69 23.03 -3.53
CA ILE A 4 -14.29 21.86 -2.85
C ILE A 4 -15.17 21.03 -3.80
N LEU A 5 -15.77 21.65 -4.82
CA LEU A 5 -16.58 20.98 -5.83
C LEU A 5 -15.76 20.03 -6.72
N SER A 6 -14.46 20.27 -6.90
CA SER A 6 -13.60 19.40 -7.72
C SER A 6 -13.24 18.08 -7.02
N VAL A 7 -13.59 17.92 -5.74
CA VAL A 7 -13.47 16.63 -5.03
C VAL A 7 -14.60 15.69 -5.45
N PHE A 8 -15.81 16.22 -5.62
CA PHE A 8 -16.99 15.44 -5.96
C PHE A 8 -17.21 15.28 -7.47
N ASN A 9 -16.62 16.16 -8.28
CA ASN A 9 -16.57 16.04 -9.73
C ASN A 9 -15.13 16.24 -10.21
N PRO A 10 -14.25 15.24 -10.03
CA PRO A 10 -12.88 15.33 -10.48
C PRO A 10 -12.83 15.44 -12.01
N PRO A 11 -11.81 16.11 -12.57
CA PRO A 11 -11.59 16.11 -14.01
C PRO A 11 -11.44 14.67 -14.51
N PRO A 12 -11.86 14.39 -15.76
CA PRO A 12 -11.77 13.05 -16.32
C PRO A 12 -10.32 12.56 -16.31
N PRO A 13 -10.11 11.24 -16.08
CA PRO A 13 -8.78 10.67 -16.13
C PRO A 13 -8.16 10.95 -17.50
N ARG A 14 -6.95 11.51 -17.49
CA ARG A 14 -6.13 11.73 -18.68
C ARG A 14 -4.81 11.00 -18.51
N ASP A 15 -4.22 10.59 -19.61
CA ASP A 15 -2.85 10.12 -19.60
C ASP A 15 -1.93 11.29 -19.24
N LEU A 16 -1.07 11.07 -18.25
CA LEU A 16 -0.06 12.04 -17.85
C LEU A 16 1.13 11.90 -18.81
N PRO A 17 1.56 12.98 -19.47
CA PRO A 17 2.79 12.93 -20.24
C PRO A 17 3.95 12.58 -19.30
N GLU A 18 4.94 11.85 -19.81
CA GLU A 18 6.06 11.28 -19.03
C GLU A 18 6.79 12.33 -18.17
N LYS A 19 6.84 13.58 -18.66
CA LYS A 19 7.43 14.73 -17.97
C LYS A 19 6.68 15.14 -16.70
N GLU A 20 5.36 14.92 -16.66
CA GLU A 20 4.52 15.19 -15.49
C GLU A 20 4.53 14.01 -14.50
N TYR A 21 4.72 12.77 -14.99
CA TYR A 21 4.76 11.57 -14.15
C TYR A 21 5.90 11.60 -13.12
N ILE A 22 7.02 12.27 -13.42
CA ILE A 22 8.13 12.47 -12.49
C ILE A 22 7.69 13.11 -11.16
N TYR A 23 6.69 13.99 -11.19
CA TYR A 23 6.17 14.63 -9.97
C TYR A 23 5.37 13.66 -9.10
N CYS A 24 4.85 12.57 -9.67
CA CYS A 24 4.07 11.55 -8.96
C CYS A 24 4.95 10.39 -8.43
N LEU A 25 6.18 10.28 -8.92
CA LEU A 25 7.10 9.18 -8.61
C LEU A 25 7.45 9.06 -7.11
N PRO A 26 7.70 10.16 -6.36
CA PRO A 26 7.94 10.08 -4.92
C PRO A 26 6.74 9.54 -4.14
N CYS A 27 5.53 9.99 -4.49
CA CYS A 27 4.30 9.51 -3.87
C CYS A 27 4.10 8.01 -4.12
N THR A 28 4.34 7.57 -5.36
CA THR A 28 4.24 6.16 -5.76
C THR A 28 5.26 5.29 -5.04
N ALA A 29 6.50 5.79 -4.88
CA ALA A 29 7.54 5.11 -4.10
C ALA A 29 7.14 4.98 -2.62
N ILE A 30 6.60 6.03 -1.99
CA ILE A 30 6.10 5.96 -0.62
C ILE A 30 4.95 4.96 -0.51
N GLN A 31 4.00 4.96 -1.45
CA GLN A 31 2.91 3.97 -1.48
C GLN A 31 3.44 2.54 -1.56
N SER A 32 4.45 2.29 -2.39
CA SER A 32 5.09 0.96 -2.47
C SER A 32 5.75 0.57 -1.16
N ALA A 33 6.52 1.48 -0.54
CA ALA A 33 7.23 1.22 0.70
C ALA A 33 6.27 0.94 1.87
N ILE A 34 5.20 1.72 1.98
CA ILE A 34 4.15 1.53 2.99
C ILE A 34 3.37 0.23 2.72
N GLY A 35 2.98 -0.03 1.48
CA GLY A 35 2.26 -1.25 1.11
C GLY A 35 3.04 -2.51 1.45
N LEU A 36 4.33 -2.56 1.10
CA LEU A 36 5.22 -3.67 1.44
C LEU A 36 5.51 -3.73 2.95
N GLY A 37 5.82 -2.60 3.58
CA GLY A 37 6.15 -2.54 5.00
C GLY A 37 4.98 -2.91 5.91
N LEU A 38 3.85 -2.21 5.78
CA LEU A 38 2.65 -2.53 6.58
C LEU A 38 2.04 -3.87 6.17
N GLY A 39 2.07 -4.20 4.88
CA GLY A 39 1.55 -5.48 4.40
C GLY A 39 2.29 -6.66 5.01
N THR A 40 3.63 -6.61 5.07
CA THR A 40 4.43 -7.65 5.74
C THR A 40 4.13 -7.75 7.23
N VAL A 41 4.06 -6.62 7.94
CA VAL A 41 3.68 -6.59 9.37
C VAL A 41 2.32 -7.25 9.60
N LEU A 42 1.28 -6.84 8.85
CA LEU A 42 -0.09 -7.32 9.03
C LEU A 42 -0.30 -8.77 8.54
N SER A 43 0.46 -9.23 7.54
CA SER A 43 0.39 -10.61 7.05
C SER A 43 0.97 -11.61 8.05
N SER A 44 1.86 -11.17 8.93
CA SER A 44 2.41 -11.96 10.03
C SER A 44 1.33 -12.23 11.10
N PRO A 45 1.53 -13.20 12.01
CA PRO A 45 0.64 -13.37 13.17
C PRO A 45 1.08 -12.55 14.39
N ASN A 46 2.18 -11.79 14.30
CA ASN A 46 2.86 -11.24 15.47
C ASN A 46 2.03 -10.17 16.20
N GLN A 47 1.21 -9.40 15.48
CA GLN A 47 0.30 -8.41 16.07
C GLN A 47 -0.78 -9.00 16.98
N PHE A 48 -1.01 -10.31 16.91
CA PHE A 48 -2.00 -11.00 17.77
C PHE A 48 -1.37 -11.73 18.95
N LYS A 49 -0.05 -11.82 19.01
CA LYS A 49 0.66 -12.48 20.10
C LYS A 49 0.69 -11.56 21.31
N ASP A 50 0.46 -12.13 22.47
CA ASP A 50 0.73 -11.46 23.73
C ASP A 50 2.24 -11.18 23.86
N PRO A 51 2.67 -9.95 24.21
CA PRO A 51 4.08 -9.60 24.34
C PRO A 51 4.83 -10.38 25.43
N THR A 52 4.11 -10.83 26.47
CA THR A 52 4.67 -11.52 27.63
C THR A 52 4.70 -13.04 27.45
N THR A 53 3.62 -13.62 26.91
CA THR A 53 3.50 -15.09 26.77
C THR A 53 3.79 -15.60 25.37
N GLY A 54 3.79 -14.73 24.34
CA GLY A 54 3.97 -15.09 22.94
C GLY A 54 2.83 -15.89 22.32
N LYS A 55 1.78 -16.19 23.12
CA LYS A 55 0.61 -16.97 22.70
C LYS A 55 -0.46 -16.05 22.11
N ILE A 56 -1.29 -16.60 21.23
CA ILE A 56 -2.43 -15.90 20.65
C ILE A 56 -3.68 -16.27 21.44
N ASP A 57 -4.33 -15.29 22.04
CA ASP A 57 -5.63 -15.46 22.68
C ASP A 57 -6.75 -15.42 21.62
N LEU A 58 -7.42 -16.55 21.41
CA LEU A 58 -8.49 -16.72 20.44
C LEU A 58 -9.82 -16.11 20.91
N VAL A 59 -9.99 -15.83 22.20
CA VAL A 59 -11.15 -15.12 22.74
C VAL A 59 -11.04 -13.64 22.39
N LYS A 60 -9.85 -13.06 22.58
CA LYS A 60 -9.57 -11.66 22.23
C LYS A 60 -9.44 -11.44 20.71
N ASN A 61 -8.81 -12.39 20.01
CA ASN A 61 -8.57 -12.31 18.57
C ASN A 61 -9.15 -13.57 17.89
N PRO A 62 -10.45 -13.58 17.55
CA PRO A 62 -11.05 -14.74 16.89
C PRO A 62 -10.45 -14.98 15.50
N LEU A 63 -10.52 -16.23 15.02
CA LEU A 63 -9.85 -16.65 13.77
C LEU A 63 -10.29 -15.86 12.53
N TRP A 64 -11.57 -15.47 12.44
CA TRP A 64 -12.07 -14.69 11.31
C TRP A 64 -11.42 -13.29 11.26
N TRP A 65 -11.19 -12.68 12.43
CA TRP A 65 -10.53 -11.39 12.54
C TRP A 65 -9.06 -11.50 12.14
N GLN A 66 -8.36 -12.51 12.67
CA GLN A 66 -6.97 -12.77 12.31
C GLN A 66 -6.80 -12.98 10.80
N ARG A 67 -7.68 -13.78 10.18
CA ARG A 67 -7.67 -14.03 8.73
C ARG A 67 -7.95 -12.76 7.93
N SER A 68 -8.86 -11.91 8.39
CA SER A 68 -9.21 -10.65 7.70
C SER A 68 -8.03 -9.67 7.70
N VAL A 69 -7.41 -9.44 8.86
CA VAL A 69 -6.23 -8.56 8.98
C VAL A 69 -5.05 -9.09 8.16
N ARG A 70 -4.78 -10.41 8.24
CA ARG A 70 -3.70 -11.02 7.47
C ARG A 70 -3.96 -10.99 5.97
N GLY A 71 -5.21 -11.20 5.56
CA GLY A 71 -5.65 -11.04 4.17
C GLY A 71 -5.44 -9.61 3.66
N ALA A 72 -5.81 -8.60 4.46
CA ALA A 72 -5.54 -7.20 4.14
C ALA A 72 -4.03 -6.93 4.01
N GLY A 73 -3.21 -7.52 4.88
CA GLY A 73 -1.75 -7.46 4.79
C GLY A 73 -1.21 -8.01 3.46
N ILE A 74 -1.70 -9.17 3.02
CA ILE A 74 -1.31 -9.78 1.73
C ILE A 74 -1.72 -8.88 0.56
N ILE A 75 -2.92 -8.30 0.61
CA ILE A 75 -3.41 -7.35 -0.42
C ILE A 75 -2.50 -6.12 -0.47
N LEU A 76 -2.09 -5.57 0.68
CA LEU A 76 -1.16 -4.44 0.75
C LEU A 76 0.21 -4.79 0.15
N ILE A 77 0.73 -5.99 0.37
CA ILE A 77 1.96 -6.46 -0.27
C ILE A 77 1.78 -6.47 -1.79
N ALA A 78 0.68 -7.03 -2.30
CA ALA A 78 0.42 -7.09 -3.74
C ALA A 78 0.33 -5.70 -4.37
N ILE A 79 -0.40 -4.77 -3.75
CA ILE A 79 -0.50 -3.38 -4.19
C ILE A 79 0.88 -2.70 -4.11
N GLY A 80 1.62 -2.90 -3.03
CA GLY A 80 2.95 -2.34 -2.84
C GLY A 80 3.94 -2.81 -3.91
N ALA A 81 3.92 -4.11 -4.24
CA ALA A 81 4.74 -4.69 -5.30
C ALA A 81 4.37 -4.16 -6.69
N TYR A 82 3.07 -4.02 -6.98
CA TYR A 82 2.59 -3.41 -8.22
C TYR A 82 3.11 -1.97 -8.39
N ARG A 83 2.98 -1.14 -7.34
CA ARG A 83 3.51 0.23 -7.34
C ARG A 83 5.04 0.29 -7.43
N ALA A 84 5.74 -0.66 -6.80
CA ALA A 84 7.18 -0.76 -6.95
C ALA A 84 7.59 -1.04 -8.41
N GLY A 85 6.82 -1.87 -9.11
CA GLY A 85 7.00 -2.10 -10.55
C GLY A 85 6.87 -0.82 -11.38
N GLU A 86 5.86 0.00 -11.12
CA GLU A 86 5.67 1.30 -11.78
C GLU A 86 6.86 2.25 -11.54
N VAL A 87 7.41 2.26 -10.32
CA VAL A 87 8.61 3.07 -10.00
C VAL A 87 9.83 2.55 -10.75
N VAL A 88 10.05 1.24 -10.77
CA VAL A 88 11.19 0.62 -11.48
C VAL A 88 11.13 0.91 -12.98
N GLN A 89 9.95 0.75 -13.60
CA GLN A 89 9.75 1.03 -15.02
C GLN A 89 10.09 2.49 -15.35
N ALA A 90 9.58 3.43 -14.57
CA ALA A 90 9.83 4.85 -14.79
C ALA A 90 11.30 5.25 -14.57
N VAL A 91 11.99 4.61 -13.62
CA VAL A 91 13.44 4.83 -13.42
C VAL A 91 14.25 4.25 -14.58
N MET A 92 13.87 3.08 -15.10
CA MET A 92 14.53 2.43 -16.23
C MET A 92 14.35 3.21 -17.53
N GLN A 93 13.14 3.71 -17.81
CA GLN A 93 12.85 4.58 -18.97
C GLN A 93 13.60 5.91 -18.92
N LYS A 94 13.93 6.42 -17.73
CA LYS A 94 14.75 7.64 -17.60
C LYS A 94 16.23 7.39 -17.87
N LYS A 95 16.71 6.14 -17.74
CA LYS A 95 18.13 5.78 -17.80
C LYS A 95 18.59 5.38 -19.21
N PHE A 96 17.65 5.01 -20.09
CA PHE A 96 17.87 4.64 -21.50
C PHE A 96 17.11 5.60 -22.41
#